data_AF-A0A658NQ18-F1
#
_entry.id   AF-A0A658NQ18-F1
#
_cell.length_a   1.000
_cell.length_b   1.000
_cell.length_c   1.000
_cell.angle_alpha   90.00
_cell.angle_beta   90.00
_cell.angle_gamma   90.00
#
_symmetry.space_group_name_H-M   'P 1'
#
loop_
_entity.id
_entity.type
_entity.pdbx_description
1 polymer ?
#
loop_
_entity_poly.entity_id
_entity_poly.type
_entity_poly.pdbx_seq_one_letter_code
_entity_poly.pdbx_strand_id
1 'polypeptide(L)'
;TAIGNGLATAVARLKESQAISRVVILLTDGENHRGEVAPLTAAEIAKTYGIRVYTVGVGSIGTAPYPVQTPFGTQVQDMEVRIDEGMLRQIA
;
A
#
# COMPACT_ATOMS: atom_id res chain seq x y z
N THR A 1 6.21 -2.80 1.72
CA THR A 1 4.86 -3.32 2.01
C THR A 1 4.39 -4.25 0.90
N ALA A 2 3.49 -5.21 1.18
CA ALA A 2 2.87 -6.08 0.16
C ALA A 2 1.45 -5.58 -0.17
N ILE A 3 1.38 -4.41 -0.80
CA ILE A 3 0.13 -3.65 -0.99
C ILE A 3 -0.87 -4.47 -1.82
N GLY A 4 -0.41 -5.08 -2.92
CA GLY A 4 -1.28 -5.86 -3.80
C GLY A 4 -1.89 -7.09 -3.14
N ASN A 5 -1.12 -7.82 -2.32
CA ASN A 5 -1.65 -8.99 -1.60
C ASN A 5 -2.70 -8.58 -0.55
N GLY A 6 -2.46 -7.47 0.16
CA GLY A 6 -3.42 -6.91 1.12
C GLY A 6 -4.73 -6.50 0.46
N LEU A 7 -4.63 -5.77 -0.66
CA LEU A 7 -5.81 -5.35 -1.44
C LEU A 7 -6.55 -6.56 -2.03
N ALA A 8 -5.84 -7.52 -2.62
CA ALA A 8 -6.45 -8.74 -3.17
C ALA A 8 -7.20 -9.54 -2.10
N THR A 9 -6.65 -9.63 -0.88
CA THR A 9 -7.30 -10.30 0.25
C THR A 9 -8.59 -9.58 0.68
N ALA A 10 -8.56 -8.25 0.74
CA ALA A 10 -9.75 -7.44 1.05
C ALA A 10 -10.84 -7.60 -0.02
N VAL A 11 -10.44 -7.57 -1.29
CA VAL A 11 -11.34 -7.79 -2.44
C VAL A 11 -11.96 -9.18 -2.38
N ALA A 12 -11.17 -10.23 -2.12
CA ALA A 12 -11.65 -11.60 -2.01
C ALA A 12 -12.72 -11.76 -0.93
N ARG A 13 -12.60 -11.05 0.20
CA ARG A 13 -13.62 -11.03 1.26
C ARG A 13 -14.87 -10.26 0.85
N LEU A 14 -14.71 -9.12 0.17
CA LEU A 14 -15.84 -8.25 -0.18
C LEU A 14 -16.61 -8.71 -1.42
N LYS A 15 -16.02 -9.53 -2.30
CA LYS A 15 -16.64 -9.97 -3.55
C LYS A 15 -17.98 -10.71 -3.31
N GLU A 16 -18.08 -11.45 -2.20
CA GLU A 16 -19.26 -12.25 -1.82
C GLU A 16 -20.22 -11.50 -0.88
N SER A 17 -19.88 -10.28 -0.48
CA SER A 17 -20.71 -9.48 0.43
C SER A 17 -21.99 -9.01 -0.27
N GLN A 18 -23.13 -9.17 0.40
CA GLN A 18 -24.43 -8.65 -0.03
C GLN A 18 -24.66 -7.18 0.37
N ALA A 19 -23.66 -6.52 0.97
CA ALA A 19 -23.77 -5.12 1.35
C ALA A 19 -23.94 -4.22 0.13
N ILE A 20 -24.84 -3.25 0.23
CA ILE A 20 -25.07 -2.24 -0.82
C ILE A 20 -23.78 -1.46 -1.12
N SER A 21 -22.99 -1.20 -0.08
CA SER A 21 -21.73 -0.49 -0.16
C SER A 21 -20.56 -1.40 0.23
N ARG A 22 -19.61 -1.56 -0.69
CA ARG A 22 -18.35 -2.30 -0.47
C ARG A 22 -17.19 -1.34 -0.70
N VAL A 23 -16.41 -1.10 0.35
CA VAL A 23 -15.35 -0.09 0.38
C VAL A 23 -14.10 -0.66 1.05
N VAL A 24 -12.94 -0.40 0.47
CA VAL A 24 -11.62 -0.65 1.05
C VAL A 24 -10.92 0.69 1.23
N ILE A 25 -10.38 0.93 2.43
CA ILE A 25 -9.49 2.07 2.70
C ILE A 25 -8.09 1.51 2.95
N LEU A 26 -7.15 1.85 2.07
CA LEU A 26 -5.76 1.43 2.14
C LEU A 26 -4.93 2.50 2.83
N LEU A 27 -4.35 2.18 3.98
CA LEU A 27 -3.42 3.04 4.72
C LEU A 27 -1.99 2.54 4.43
N THR A 28 -1.17 3.34 3.76
CA THR A 28 0.19 2.95 3.38
C THR A 28 1.09 4.16 3.15
N ASP A 29 2.38 3.96 3.38
CA ASP A 29 3.49 4.84 2.96
C ASP A 29 3.75 4.84 1.44
N GLY A 30 3.04 4.03 0.63
CA GLY A 30 3.21 3.99 -0.83
C GLY A 30 4.36 3.10 -1.30
N GLU A 31 5.17 2.55 -0.39
CA GLU A 31 6.31 1.72 -0.76
C GLU A 31 5.95 0.24 -0.91
N ASN A 32 5.68 -0.19 -2.16
CA ASN A 32 5.42 -1.59 -2.48
C ASN A 32 6.72 -2.40 -2.63
N HIS A 33 7.37 -2.71 -1.51
CA HIS A 33 8.64 -3.43 -1.49
C HIS A 33 8.59 -4.95 -1.79
N ARG A 34 7.47 -5.67 -1.56
CA ARG A 34 7.45 -7.17 -1.56
C ARG A 34 6.06 -7.80 -1.82
N GLY A 35 5.36 -7.44 -2.90
CA GLY A 35 4.09 -8.07 -3.27
C GLY A 35 4.21 -8.97 -4.50
N GLU A 36 3.69 -10.20 -4.45
CA GLU A 36 3.54 -11.08 -5.64
C GLU A 36 2.48 -10.54 -6.59
N VAL A 37 1.46 -9.87 -6.04
CA VAL A 37 0.40 -9.22 -6.81
C VAL A 37 0.74 -7.75 -7.01
N ALA A 38 0.69 -7.30 -8.26
CA ALA A 38 0.81 -5.89 -8.59
C ALA A 38 -0.39 -5.11 -8.01
N PRO A 39 -0.17 -3.99 -7.29
CA PRO A 39 -1.26 -3.21 -6.68
C PRO A 39 -2.35 -2.77 -7.67
N LEU A 40 -1.94 -2.39 -8.89
CA LEU A 40 -2.84 -1.99 -9.95
C LEU A 40 -3.77 -3.13 -10.39
N THR A 41 -3.24 -4.35 -10.53
CA THR A 41 -4.05 -5.53 -10.85
C THR A 41 -5.09 -5.80 -9.77
N ALA A 42 -4.72 -5.69 -8.49
CA ALA A 42 -5.68 -5.84 -7.40
C ALA A 42 -6.77 -4.74 -7.40
N ALA A 43 -6.43 -3.51 -7.78
CA ALA A 43 -7.37 -2.41 -7.94
C ALA A 43 -8.36 -2.63 -9.11
N GLU A 44 -7.88 -3.13 -10.25
CA GLU A 44 -8.73 -3.48 -11.40
C GLU A 44 -9.74 -4.58 -11.06
N ILE A 45 -9.31 -5.60 -10.31
CA ILE A 45 -10.20 -6.65 -9.82
C ILE A 45 -11.25 -6.04 -8.86
N ALA A 46 -10.84 -5.16 -7.95
CA ALA A 46 -11.77 -4.46 -7.05
C ALA A 46 -12.87 -3.71 -7.82
N LYS A 47 -12.46 -2.96 -8.85
CA LYS A 47 -13.37 -2.21 -9.74
C LYS A 47 -14.35 -3.14 -10.46
N THR A 48 -13.88 -4.29 -10.94
CA THR A 48 -14.71 -5.29 -11.62
C THR A 48 -15.82 -5.83 -10.71
N TYR A 49 -15.56 -5.97 -9.41
CA TYR A 49 -16.56 -6.39 -8.43
C TYR A 49 -17.41 -5.23 -7.86
N GLY A 50 -17.23 -4.00 -8.34
CA GLY A 50 -17.93 -2.82 -7.82
C GLY A 50 -17.53 -2.45 -6.39
N ILE A 51 -16.28 -2.75 -6.00
CA ILE A 51 -15.70 -2.39 -4.71
C ILE A 51 -14.95 -1.08 -4.89
N ARG A 52 -15.27 -0.08 -4.07
CA ARG A 52 -14.58 1.22 -4.08
C ARG A 52 -13.31 1.14 -3.26
N VAL A 53 -12.20 1.65 -3.79
CA VAL A 53 -10.91 1.67 -3.09
C VAL A 53 -10.52 3.13 -2.86
N TYR A 54 -10.10 3.44 -1.65
CA TYR A 54 -9.53 4.74 -1.29
C TYR A 54 -8.15 4.52 -0.71
N THR A 55 -7.19 5.36 -1.08
CA THR A 55 -5.83 5.29 -0.57
C THR A 55 -5.54 6.50 0.32
N VAL A 56 -4.86 6.25 1.43
CA VAL A 56 -4.40 7.27 2.37
C VAL A 56 -2.90 7.04 2.56
N GLY A 57 -2.12 7.97 2.00
CA GLY A 57 -0.68 8.06 2.19
C GLY A 57 -0.36 8.41 3.64
N VAL A 58 0.40 7.58 4.35
CA VAL A 58 0.83 7.83 5.74
C VAL A 58 2.34 7.83 5.82
N GLY A 59 2.94 8.97 6.11
CA GLY A 59 4.39 9.14 6.25
C GLY A 59 4.80 10.61 6.19
N SER A 60 6.07 10.87 6.50
CA SER A 60 6.68 12.19 6.37
C SER A 60 7.45 12.26 5.06
N ILE A 61 7.21 13.30 4.25
CA ILE A 61 8.06 13.60 3.09
C ILE A 61 9.35 14.23 3.64
N GLY A 62 10.49 13.55 3.52
CA GLY A 62 11.77 14.02 4.05
C GLY A 62 12.71 12.89 4.42
N THR A 63 13.53 13.08 5.45
CA THR A 63 14.41 12.05 5.98
C THR A 63 13.96 11.60 7.36
N ALA A 64 14.06 10.31 7.63
CA ALA A 64 13.83 9.75 8.96
C ALA A 64 15.09 9.00 9.44
N PRO A 65 15.45 9.11 10.73
CA PRO A 65 16.58 8.37 11.29
C PRO A 65 16.27 6.87 11.27
N TYR A 66 17.02 6.13 10.45
CA TYR A 66 16.88 4.68 10.31
C TYR A 66 18.14 3.96 10.80
N PRO A 67 18.01 2.90 11.63
CA PRO A 67 19.15 2.12 12.06
C PRO A 67 19.66 1.24 10.91
N VAL A 68 20.87 1.52 10.43
CA VAL A 68 21.55 0.75 9.38
C VAL A 68 22.66 -0.08 10.01
N GLN A 69 22.68 -1.37 9.69
CA GLN A 69 23.73 -2.27 10.18
C GLN A 69 24.99 -2.09 9.32
N THR A 70 26.06 -1.60 9.94
CA THR A 70 27.36 -1.41 9.30
C THR A 70 28.38 -2.41 9.86
N PRO A 71 29.54 -2.62 9.20
CA PRO A 71 30.63 -3.44 9.76
C PRO A 71 31.13 -2.98 11.13
N PHE A 72 30.80 -1.75 11.55
CA PHE A 72 31.18 -1.14 12.83
C PHE A 72 30.03 -1.09 13.85
N GLY A 73 28.92 -1.79 13.60
CA GLY A 73 27.73 -1.79 14.45
C GLY A 73 26.54 -1.05 13.82
N THR A 74 25.46 -0.92 14.58
CA THR A 74 24.25 -0.20 14.15
C THR A 74 24.51 1.31 14.20
N GLN A 75 24.45 1.98 13.05
CA GLN A 75 24.53 3.44 12.95
C GLN A 75 23.19 4.00 12.51
N VAL A 76 22.80 5.15 13.07
CA VAL A 76 21.61 5.87 12.62
C VAL A 76 21.99 6.68 11.38
N GLN A 77 21.28 6.46 10.28
CA GLN A 77 21.42 7.24 9.06
C GLN A 77 20.07 7.83 8.66
N ASP A 78 20.10 9.06 8.17
CA ASP A 78 18.92 9.71 7.60
C ASP A 78 18.58 9.05 6.26
N MET A 79 17.55 8.21 6.26
CA MET A 79 17.02 7.60 5.04
C MET A 79 15.87 8.45 4.51
N GLU A 80 15.86 8.65 3.19
CA GLU A 80 14.78 9.34 2.51
C GLU A 80 13.51 8.48 2.57
N VAL A 81 12.46 9.02 3.16
CA VAL A 81 11.13 8.40 3.19
C VAL A 81 10.37 8.93 1.98
N ARG A 82 10.00 8.05 1.07
CA ARG A 82 9.29 8.41 -0.16
C ARG A 82 7.87 7.85 -0.13
N ILE A 83 6.91 8.69 -0.51
CA ILE A 83 5.53 8.27 -0.75
C ILE A 83 5.29 8.25 -2.25
N ASP A 84 4.96 7.08 -2.81
CA ASP A 84 4.55 6.96 -4.21
C ASP A 84 3.09 7.38 -4.39
N GLU A 85 2.86 8.70 -4.35
CA GLU A 85 1.53 9.26 -4.57
C GLU A 85 0.94 8.89 -5.93
N GLY A 86 1.78 8.70 -6.95
CA GLY A 86 1.34 8.35 -8.31
C GLY A 86 0.64 7.00 -8.32
N MET A 87 1.28 5.98 -7.74
CA MET A 87 0.70 4.65 -7.58
C MET A 87 -0.57 4.70 -6.73
N LEU A 88 -0.56 5.43 -5.61
CA LEU A 88 -1.73 5.53 -4.72
C LEU A 88 -2.94 6.17 -5.40
N ARG A 89 -2.73 7.16 -6.27
CA ARG A 89 -3.81 7.78 -7.06
C ARG A 89 -4.32 6.88 -8.18
N GLN A 90 -3.50 5.97 -8.70
CA GLN A 90 -3.94 5.01 -9.72
C GLN A 90 -4.77 3.86 -9.14
N ILE A 91 -4.56 3.52 -7.86
CA ILE A 91 -5.30 2.47 -7.16
C ILE A 91 -6.73 2.92 -6.77
N ALA A 92 -6.89 4.21 -6.44
CA ALA A 92 -8.18 4.81 -6.04
C ALA A 92 -9.07 5.12 -7.26
#